data_AF-A0A933T9F7-F1
#
_entry.id   AF-A0A933T9F7-F1
#
_cell.length_a   1.000
_cell.length_b   1.000
_cell.length_c   1.000
_cell.angle_alpha   90.00
_cell.angle_beta   90.00
_cell.angle_gamma   90.00
#
_symmetry.space_group_name_H-M   'P 1'
#
loop_
_entity.id
_entity.type
_entity.pdbx_description
1 polymer ?
#
loop_
_entity_poly.entity_id
_entity_poly.type
_entity_poly.pdbx_seq_one_letter_code
_entity_poly.pdbx_strand_id
1 'polypeptide(L)'
;MKTSLSVNDNIIPLNEFTQNYIANILCGIARSFGIDSDAVTVRVDAEGFHIHTVNGEIDISKKDFAKQLIESTVKGMLSPLKGVFWMQDITITSKIDVMGHDT
;
A
#
# COMPACT_ATOMS: atom_id res chain seq x y z
N MET A 1 10.95 -4.10 5.58
CA MET A 1 9.92 -3.10 5.94
C MET A 1 8.78 -3.84 6.62
N LYS A 2 8.17 -3.25 7.63
CA LYS A 2 6.98 -3.81 8.28
C LYS A 2 5.74 -3.35 7.53
N THR A 3 4.84 -4.30 7.24
CA THR A 3 3.63 -4.02 6.47
C THR A 3 2.40 -4.34 7.31
N SER A 4 1.49 -3.38 7.40
CA SER A 4 0.16 -3.56 7.98
C SER A 4 -0.91 -3.46 6.91
N LEU A 5 -1.89 -4.34 6.99
CA LEU A 5 -3.11 -4.30 6.20
C LEU A 5 -4.31 -4.20 7.14
N SER A 6 -5.19 -3.25 6.88
CA SER A 6 -6.47 -3.11 7.56
C SER A 6 -7.61 -3.03 6.55
N VAL A 7 -8.76 -3.60 6.92
CA VAL A 7 -9.97 -3.64 6.12
C VAL A 7 -11.14 -3.27 7.02
N ASN A 8 -11.82 -2.16 6.76
CA ASN A 8 -12.84 -1.56 7.65
C ASN A 8 -12.33 -1.52 9.10
N ASP A 9 -11.14 -0.97 9.32
CA ASP A 9 -10.45 -0.89 10.62
C ASP A 9 -10.05 -2.23 11.28
N ASN A 10 -10.34 -3.36 10.64
CA ASN A 10 -9.90 -4.68 11.12
C ASN A 10 -8.51 -5.01 10.56
N ILE A 11 -7.54 -5.24 11.45
CA ILE A 11 -6.19 -5.64 11.05
C ILE A 11 -6.21 -7.07 10.52
N ILE A 12 -5.74 -7.24 9.28
CA ILE A 12 -5.54 -8.55 8.67
C ILE A 12 -4.11 -9.02 9.00
N PRO A 13 -3.93 -10.13 9.72
CA PRO A 13 -2.61 -10.61 10.07
C PRO A 13 -1.85 -11.08 8.82
N LEU A 14 -0.63 -10.59 8.66
CA LEU A 14 0.26 -10.92 7.54
C LEU A 14 1.50 -11.66 8.05
N ASN A 15 1.84 -12.77 7.41
CA ASN A 15 3.13 -13.42 7.67
C ASN A 15 4.27 -12.63 7.04
N GLU A 16 5.52 -12.98 7.38
CA GLU A 16 6.72 -12.29 6.90
C GLU A 16 6.81 -12.24 5.37
N PHE A 17 6.53 -13.36 4.69
CA PHE A 17 6.53 -13.43 3.24
C PHE A 17 5.55 -12.43 2.62
N THR A 18 4.29 -12.42 3.09
CA THR A 18 3.25 -11.52 2.59
C THR A 18 3.57 -10.06 2.87
N GLN A 19 4.12 -9.75 4.05
CA GLN A 19 4.56 -8.39 4.37
C GLN A 19 5.63 -7.89 3.40
N ASN A 20 6.66 -8.71 3.16
CA ASN A 20 7.77 -8.37 2.25
C ASN A 20 7.31 -8.26 0.79
N TYR A 21 6.44 -9.18 0.35
CA TYR A 21 5.87 -9.15 -0.99
C TYR A 21 5.08 -7.86 -1.24
N ILE A 22 4.17 -7.50 -0.33
CA ILE A 22 3.37 -6.27 -0.43
C ILE A 22 4.28 -5.03 -0.38
N ALA A 23 5.25 -4.99 0.54
CA ALA A 23 6.18 -3.86 0.66
C ALA A 23 6.94 -3.62 -0.65
N ASN A 24 7.47 -4.68 -1.27
CA ASN A 24 8.19 -4.57 -2.53
C ASN A 24 7.32 -4.00 -3.66
N ILE A 25 6.04 -4.39 -3.73
CA ILE A 25 5.10 -3.84 -4.71
C ILE A 25 4.84 -2.35 -4.43
N LEU A 26 4.53 -1.98 -3.20
CA LEU A 26 4.23 -0.58 -2.84
C LEU A 26 5.44 0.34 -3.09
N CYS A 27 6.63 -0.10 -2.71
CA CYS A 27 7.86 0.64 -2.98
C CYS A 27 8.17 0.69 -4.48
N GLY A 28 7.91 -0.37 -5.24
CA GLY A 28 8.02 -0.37 -6.70
C GLY A 28 7.10 0.65 -7.35
N ILE A 29 5.86 0.77 -6.87
CA ILE A 29 4.92 1.81 -7.31
C ILE A 29 5.49 3.19 -7.02
N ALA A 30 5.87 3.50 -5.77
CA ALA A 30 6.44 4.81 -5.42
C ALA A 30 7.68 5.17 -6.26
N ARG A 31 8.59 4.20 -6.46
CA ARG A 31 9.80 4.38 -7.29
C ARG A 31 9.49 4.63 -8.76
N SER A 32 8.40 4.09 -9.28
CA SER A 32 7.95 4.40 -10.65
C SER A 32 7.56 5.88 -10.83
N PHE A 33 7.26 6.59 -9.74
CA PHE A 33 7.06 8.04 -9.70
C PHE A 33 8.32 8.82 -9.33
N GLY A 34 9.49 8.16 -9.29
CA GLY A 34 10.76 8.79 -8.91
C GLY A 34 10.91 9.04 -7.41
N ILE A 35 10.08 8.40 -6.59
CA ILE A 35 10.09 8.58 -5.13
C ILE A 35 10.67 7.32 -4.48
N ASP A 36 11.82 7.47 -3.82
CA ASP A 36 12.28 6.47 -2.85
C ASP A 36 11.76 6.90 -1.48
N SER A 37 10.92 6.08 -0.86
CA SER A 37 10.19 6.45 0.35
C SER A 37 10.36 5.40 1.43
N ASP A 38 10.66 5.84 2.64
CA ASP A 38 10.74 5.00 3.84
C ASP A 38 9.36 4.51 4.31
N ALA A 39 8.29 5.14 3.81
CA ALA A 39 6.92 4.73 4.06
C ALA A 39 6.05 4.93 2.81
N VAL A 40 5.28 3.91 2.45
CA VAL A 40 4.26 4.00 1.40
C VAL A 40 2.95 3.49 1.97
N THR A 41 1.91 4.32 1.87
CA THR A 41 0.55 3.96 2.26
C THR A 41 -0.35 4.00 1.04
N VAL A 42 -1.06 2.90 0.80
CA VAL A 42 -2.15 2.86 -0.17
C VAL A 42 -3.45 2.76 0.60
N ARG A 43 -4.35 3.72 0.36
CA ARG A 43 -5.72 3.73 0.86
C ARG A 43 -6.66 3.52 -0.32
N VAL A 44 -7.63 2.64 -0.14
CA VAL A 44 -8.70 2.37 -1.08
C VAL A 44 -10.02 2.63 -0.38
N ASP A 45 -10.83 3.52 -0.92
CA ASP A 45 -12.17 3.84 -0.42
C ASP A 45 -13.11 4.20 -1.60
N ALA A 46 -14.25 4.82 -1.29
CA ALA A 46 -15.26 5.19 -2.28
C ALA A 46 -14.76 6.20 -3.33
N GLU A 47 -13.75 7.02 -3.04
CA GLU A 47 -13.19 7.99 -3.97
C GLU A 47 -12.13 7.37 -4.90
N GLY A 48 -11.58 6.22 -4.49
CA GLY A 48 -10.73 5.38 -5.30
C GLY A 48 -9.43 5.03 -4.59
N PHE A 49 -8.31 5.12 -5.33
CA PHE A 49 -6.99 4.74 -4.85
C PHE A 49 -6.18 5.99 -4.53
N HIS A 50 -5.68 6.04 -3.30
CA HIS A 50 -4.87 7.14 -2.78
C HIS A 50 -3.52 6.59 -2.34
N ILE A 51 -2.43 7.17 -2.85
CA ILE A 51 -1.08 6.70 -2.57
C ILE A 51 -0.32 7.81 -1.86
N HIS A 52 0.07 7.56 -0.62
CA HIS A 52 0.79 8.50 0.21
C HIS A 52 2.21 8.02 0.44
N THR A 53 3.14 8.96 0.38
CA THR A 53 4.55 8.77 0.73
C THR A 53 4.93 9.74 1.84
N VAL A 54 6.18 9.71 2.29
CA VAL A 54 6.71 10.73 3.21
C VAL A 54 6.65 12.15 2.62
N ASN A 55 6.57 12.27 1.30
CA ASN A 55 6.47 13.54 0.57
C ASN A 55 5.02 14.01 0.35
N GLY A 56 4.03 13.28 0.88
CA GLY A 56 2.61 13.53 0.66
C GLY A 56 1.97 12.59 -0.36
N GLU A 57 0.77 12.96 -0.81
CA GLU A 57 -0.03 12.18 -1.77
C GLU A 57 0.54 12.30 -3.19
N ILE A 58 0.66 11.16 -3.87
CA ILE A 58 1.03 11.08 -5.28
C ILE A 58 -0.24 11.32 -6.11
N ASP A 59 -0.22 12.37 -6.92
CA ASP A 59 -1.29 12.65 -7.88
C ASP A 59 -1.23 11.65 -9.06
N ILE A 60 -1.97 10.55 -8.93
CA ILE A 60 -2.11 9.52 -9.98
C ILE A 60 -3.22 9.86 -11.00
N SER A 61 -4.00 10.92 -10.77
CA SER A 61 -5.15 11.28 -11.63
C SER A 61 -4.73 11.74 -13.03
N LYS A 62 -3.50 12.24 -13.16
CA LYS A 62 -2.97 12.78 -14.43
C LYS A 62 -2.58 11.72 -15.46
N LYS A 63 -2.67 10.41 -15.13
CA LYS A 63 -2.24 9.31 -16.00
C LYS A 63 -3.16 8.09 -15.87
N ASP A 64 -4.24 8.06 -16.65
CA ASP A 64 -5.25 6.98 -16.62
C ASP A 64 -4.66 5.57 -16.73
N PHE A 65 -3.68 5.37 -17.62
CA PHE A 65 -3.00 4.09 -17.76
C PHE A 65 -2.24 3.68 -16.49
N ALA A 66 -1.52 4.61 -15.87
CA ALA A 66 -0.77 4.34 -14.64
C ALA A 66 -1.73 4.04 -13.49
N LYS A 67 -2.83 4.79 -13.39
CA LYS A 67 -3.90 4.53 -12.44
C LYS A 67 -4.43 3.10 -12.59
N GLN A 68 -4.89 2.71 -13.78
CA GLN A 68 -5.43 1.37 -14.03
C GLN A 68 -4.42 0.25 -13.72
N LEU A 69 -3.14 0.46 -14.04
CA LEU A 69 -2.08 -0.50 -13.74
C LEU A 69 -1.89 -0.67 -12.23
N ILE A 70 -1.85 0.43 -11.48
CA ILE A 70 -1.71 0.41 -10.03
C ILE A 70 -2.93 -0.26 -9.39
N GLU A 71 -4.13 0.14 -9.79
CA GLU A 71 -5.37 -0.46 -9.30
C GLU A 71 -5.38 -1.97 -9.52
N SER A 72 -5.06 -2.42 -10.74
CA SER A 72 -5.03 -3.84 -11.08
C SER A 72 -3.95 -4.59 -10.30
N THR A 73 -2.80 -3.96 -10.07
CA THR A 73 -1.69 -4.56 -9.31
C THR A 73 -2.08 -4.74 -7.84
N VAL A 74 -2.59 -3.68 -7.20
CA VAL A 74 -3.06 -3.76 -5.81
C VAL A 74 -4.23 -4.73 -5.70
N LYS A 75 -5.13 -4.75 -6.70
CA LYS A 75 -6.24 -5.71 -6.76
C LYS A 75 -5.77 -7.16 -6.84
N GLY A 76 -4.88 -7.47 -7.76
CA GLY A 76 -4.28 -8.78 -7.88
C GLY A 76 -3.55 -9.21 -6.61
N MET A 77 -2.76 -8.29 -6.03
CA MET A 77 -1.97 -8.51 -4.82
C MET A 77 -2.80 -8.92 -3.60
N LEU A 78 -3.94 -8.25 -3.36
CA LEU A 78 -4.77 -8.54 -2.20
C LEU A 78 -5.83 -9.63 -2.43
N SER A 79 -6.18 -9.93 -3.68
CA SER A 79 -7.21 -10.91 -4.02
C SER A 79 -7.09 -12.30 -3.36
N PRO A 80 -5.88 -12.82 -3.06
CA PRO A 80 -5.74 -14.12 -2.39
C PRO A 80 -5.94 -14.04 -0.87
N LEU A 81 -5.99 -12.84 -0.28
CA LEU A 81 -6.04 -12.65 1.17
C LEU A 81 -7.48 -12.82 1.69
N LYS A 82 -7.66 -13.79 2.59
CA LYS A 82 -8.93 -13.98 3.28
C LYS A 82 -9.30 -12.71 4.06
N GLY A 83 -10.55 -12.26 3.89
CA GLY A 83 -11.08 -11.08 4.60
C GLY A 83 -10.90 -9.75 3.86
N VAL A 84 -10.35 -9.75 2.63
CA VAL A 84 -10.31 -8.55 1.79
C VAL A 84 -11.46 -8.59 0.77
N PHE A 85 -12.36 -7.62 0.83
CA PHE A 85 -13.40 -7.40 -0.17
C PHE A 85 -13.30 -5.97 -0.73
N TRP A 86 -13.43 -5.80 -2.04
CA TRP A 86 -13.19 -4.51 -2.72
C TRP A 86 -14.19 -3.40 -2.43
N MET A 87 -15.29 -3.69 -1.74
CA MET A 87 -16.30 -2.70 -1.33
C MET A 87 -16.06 -2.16 0.08
N GLN A 88 -14.81 -2.23 0.56
CA GLN A 88 -14.43 -1.91 1.92
C GLN A 88 -13.32 -0.86 1.92
N ASP A 89 -13.18 -0.16 3.04
CA ASP A 89 -12.07 0.76 3.25
C ASP A 89 -10.82 -0.07 3.55
N ILE A 90 -9.86 -0.06 2.63
CA ILE A 90 -8.63 -0.83 2.74
C ILE A 90 -7.48 0.15 2.95
N THR A 91 -6.69 -0.05 4.00
CA THR A 91 -5.44 0.68 4.19
C THR A 91 -4.28 -0.29 4.30
N ILE A 92 -3.30 -0.13 3.42
CA ILE A 92 -2.03 -0.84 3.43
C ILE A 92 -0.93 0.17 3.72
N THR A 93 -0.12 -0.08 4.74
CA THR A 93 1.06 0.74 5.03
C THR A 93 2.28 -0.15 5.10
N SER A 94 3.31 0.17 4.29
CA SER A 94 4.64 -0.43 4.37
C SER A 94 5.61 0.64 4.82
N LYS A 95 6.33 0.42 5.93
CA LYS A 95 7.33 1.36 6.44
C LYS A 95 8.62 0.68 6.88
N ILE A 96 9.75 1.37 6.81
CA ILE A 96 10.99 0.90 7.43
C ILE A 96 10.72 0.66 8.91
N ASP A 97 11.14 -0.50 9.40
CA ASP A 97 11.04 -0.80 10.82
C ASP A 97 12.16 -0.05 11.51
N VAL A 98 11.86 1.14 12.02
CA VAL A 98 12.77 1.86 12.89
C VAL A 98 12.74 1.11 14.21
N MET A 99 13.64 0.14 14.38
CA MET A 99 13.93 -0.38 15.72
C MET A 99 14.26 0.85 16.59
N GLY A 100 13.48 1.04 17.64
CA GLY A 100 13.66 2.16 18.56
C GLY A 100 15.09 2.17 19.08
N HIS A 101 15.86 3.18 18.69
CA HIS A 101 16.84 3.77 19.59
C HIS A 101 16.06 4.72 20.51
N ASP A 102 15.28 4.13 21.42
CA ASP A 102 14.99 4.80 22.67
C ASP A 102 16.13 4.42 23.62
N THR A 103 16.93 5.44 23.90
CA THR A 103 17.96 5.64 24.94
C THR A 103 18.15 4.56 25.99
#